data_AF-A0A061DSY9-F1
#
_entry.id   AF-A0A061DSY9-F1
#
_cell.length_a   1.000
_cell.length_b   1.000
_cell.length_c   1.000
_cell.angle_alpha   90.00
_cell.angle_beta   90.00
_cell.angle_gamma   90.00
#
_symmetry.space_group_name_H-M   'P 1'
#
loop_
_entity.id
_entity.type
_entity.pdbx_description
1 polymer ?
#
loop_
_entity_poly.entity_id
_entity_poly.type
_entity_poly.pdbx_seq_one_letter_code
_entity_poly.pdbx_strand_id
1 'polypeptide(L)'
;MQKELEILTMIKNGSTDPSVSEFLKYLEDRRIDLDTQESISMEAANSLMSKLRAQLEPFRYVVDEASPWEEKSAAARLANKINKSKRNKLWRKRKRKRIAEMLSKERERFDQADREADEWRAREIAKDIASRKVEKMKEIAKLKAKEEKMRLESELELVLIVEKLQELRSIRIQKLKKQGHFLPEEDDKFLEKVRAAVEEEERQALAAADTDAAKDAIATAEETRKATQNQKPLSKDPISDQLEDKESKDQKTPNEDEKDSSTVTDKESGQNTSEGHGYGGAYDSLANLPIEFYHYYHGSNTDMGTLIEVRRTWDAYIRPGGRT
;
A
#
# COMPACT_ATOMS: atom_id res chain seq x y z
N MET A 1 -25.89 40.19 54.01
CA MET A 1 -27.32 40.18 54.37
C MET A 1 -27.69 39.05 55.33
N GLN A 2 -27.65 37.76 54.95
CA GLN A 2 -28.10 36.69 55.87
C GLN A 2 -27.40 36.72 57.24
N LYS A 3 -26.06 36.76 57.27
CA LYS A 3 -25.27 36.86 58.51
C LYS A 3 -25.55 38.15 59.30
N GLU A 4 -25.86 39.26 58.64
CA GLU A 4 -26.14 40.54 59.30
C GLU A 4 -27.53 40.52 59.95
N LEU A 5 -28.54 39.95 59.28
CA LEU A 5 -29.88 39.72 59.85
C LEU A 5 -29.86 38.67 60.98
N GLU A 6 -29.00 37.67 60.88
CA GLU A 6 -28.72 36.69 61.93
C GLU A 6 -28.06 37.36 63.15
N ILE A 7 -27.07 38.22 62.96
CA ILE A 7 -26.44 39.00 64.05
C ILE A 7 -27.44 40.00 64.67
N LEU A 8 -28.26 40.68 63.86
CA LEU A 8 -29.33 41.57 64.35
C LEU A 8 -30.37 40.81 65.20
N THR A 9 -30.77 39.60 64.80
CA THR A 9 -31.68 38.77 65.61
C THR A 9 -30.99 38.20 66.86
N MET A 10 -29.69 37.89 66.80
CA MET A 10 -28.89 37.53 67.99
C MET A 10 -28.80 38.68 69.00
N ILE A 11 -28.60 39.93 68.54
CA ILE A 11 -28.64 41.14 69.39
C ILE A 11 -30.01 41.28 70.06
N LYS A 12 -31.09 41.17 69.29
CA LYS A 12 -32.49 41.29 69.75
C LYS A 12 -32.86 40.21 70.78
N ASN A 13 -32.22 39.05 70.70
CA ASN A 13 -32.37 37.94 71.64
C ASN A 13 -31.39 37.99 72.84
N GLY A 14 -30.58 39.04 72.97
CA GLY A 14 -29.65 39.23 74.10
C GLY A 14 -28.37 38.39 74.04
N SER A 15 -27.99 37.88 72.87
CA SER A 15 -26.77 37.07 72.70
C SER A 15 -25.50 37.89 72.94
N THR A 16 -24.54 37.32 73.67
CA THR A 16 -23.26 37.96 74.03
C THR A 16 -22.07 37.43 73.20
N ASP A 17 -22.35 36.87 72.02
CA ASP A 17 -21.33 36.32 71.12
C ASP A 17 -20.32 37.40 70.66
N PRO A 18 -19.01 37.12 70.50
CA PRO A 18 -18.04 38.13 70.10
C PRO A 18 -18.38 38.83 68.77
N SER A 19 -19.03 38.12 67.84
CA SER A 19 -19.50 38.70 66.57
C SER A 19 -20.56 39.79 66.73
N VAL A 20 -21.39 39.68 67.77
CA VAL A 20 -22.38 40.70 68.15
C VAL A 20 -21.68 41.96 68.68
N SER A 21 -20.67 41.80 69.54
CA SER A 21 -19.90 42.94 70.07
C SER A 21 -19.14 43.68 68.98
N GLU A 22 -18.53 42.97 68.03
CA GLU A 22 -17.84 43.55 66.88
C GLU A 22 -18.81 44.31 65.96
N PHE A 23 -20.01 43.77 65.72
CA PHE A 23 -21.03 44.41 64.89
C PHE A 23 -21.64 45.67 65.55
N LEU A 24 -21.93 45.63 66.86
CA LEU A 24 -22.40 46.80 67.60
C LEU A 24 -21.36 47.94 67.57
N LYS A 25 -20.08 47.61 67.77
CA LYS A 25 -18.99 48.58 67.66
C LYS A 25 -18.89 49.18 66.25
N TYR A 26 -19.04 48.36 65.21
CA TYR A 26 -19.05 48.83 63.82
C TYR A 26 -20.21 49.80 63.52
N LEU A 27 -21.39 49.60 64.15
CA LEU A 27 -22.51 50.53 64.04
C LEU A 27 -22.24 51.84 64.79
N GLU A 28 -21.67 51.76 66.00
CA GLU A 28 -21.27 52.92 66.81
C GLU A 28 -20.20 53.77 66.11
N ASP A 29 -19.14 53.15 65.56
CA ASP A 29 -18.09 53.79 64.77
C ASP A 29 -18.65 54.54 63.54
N ARG A 30 -19.77 54.05 62.97
CA ARG A 30 -20.48 54.68 61.85
C ARG A 30 -21.62 55.62 62.25
N ARG A 31 -21.93 55.73 63.55
CA ARG A 31 -23.09 56.45 64.10
C ARG A 31 -24.42 56.02 63.47
N ILE A 32 -24.53 54.72 63.16
CA ILE A 32 -25.76 54.11 62.64
C ILE A 32 -26.48 53.50 63.85
N ASP A 33 -27.74 53.88 64.04
CA ASP A 33 -28.57 53.29 65.09
C ASP A 33 -29.05 51.88 64.69
N LEU A 34 -29.24 50.99 65.67
CA LEU A 34 -29.58 49.59 65.43
C LEU A 34 -30.87 49.43 64.64
N ASP A 35 -31.92 50.21 64.97
CA ASP A 35 -33.20 50.17 64.28
C ASP A 35 -33.08 50.72 62.84
N THR A 36 -32.18 51.67 62.61
CA THR A 36 -31.88 52.16 61.26
C THR A 36 -31.13 51.12 60.42
N GLN A 37 -30.23 50.33 61.02
CA GLN A 37 -29.58 49.22 60.30
C GLN A 37 -30.54 48.05 60.05
N GLU A 38 -31.42 47.72 61.00
CA GLU A 38 -32.45 46.68 60.85
C GLU A 38 -33.41 47.04 59.70
N SER A 39 -33.92 48.28 59.66
CA SER A 39 -34.81 48.75 58.60
C SER A 39 -34.14 48.79 57.21
N ILE A 40 -32.91 49.31 57.08
CA ILE A 40 -32.15 49.28 55.81
C ILE A 40 -31.93 47.84 55.33
N SER A 41 -31.61 46.92 56.25
CA SER A 41 -31.38 45.50 55.92
C SER A 41 -32.66 44.79 55.48
N MET A 42 -33.80 45.09 56.12
CA MET A 42 -35.12 44.61 55.71
C MET A 42 -35.56 45.18 54.36
N GLU A 43 -35.34 46.48 54.11
CA GLU A 43 -35.67 47.11 52.83
C GLU A 43 -34.85 46.51 51.69
N ALA A 44 -33.54 46.32 51.89
CA ALA A 44 -32.67 45.66 50.92
C ALA A 44 -33.11 44.22 50.61
N ALA A 45 -33.50 43.45 51.64
CA ALA A 45 -34.06 42.11 51.48
C ALA A 45 -35.40 42.11 50.73
N ASN A 46 -36.32 43.02 51.07
CA ASN A 46 -37.61 43.17 50.40
C ASN A 46 -37.48 43.64 48.94
N SER A 47 -36.52 44.53 48.65
CA SER A 47 -36.16 44.96 47.30
C SER A 47 -35.63 43.79 46.46
N LEU A 48 -34.74 42.98 47.02
CA LEU A 48 -34.21 41.78 46.38
C LEU A 48 -35.31 40.73 46.13
N MET A 49 -36.17 40.46 47.12
CA MET A 49 -37.31 39.55 46.98
C MET A 49 -38.30 40.04 45.92
N SER A 50 -38.54 41.35 45.83
CA SER A 50 -39.43 41.93 44.82
C SER A 50 -38.84 41.83 43.41
N LYS A 51 -37.53 42.04 43.25
CA LYS A 51 -36.80 41.81 41.98
C LYS A 51 -36.85 40.35 41.55
N LEU A 52 -36.64 39.40 42.48
CA LEU A 52 -36.73 37.97 42.18
C LEU A 52 -38.16 37.56 41.78
N ARG A 53 -39.19 38.06 42.48
CA ARG A 53 -40.60 37.83 42.07
C ARG A 53 -40.85 38.36 40.65
N ALA A 54 -40.46 39.60 40.35
CA ALA A 54 -40.64 40.18 39.01
C ALA A 54 -39.90 39.39 37.90
N GLN A 55 -38.73 38.80 38.19
CA GLN A 55 -38.00 37.95 37.26
C GLN A 55 -38.60 36.54 37.08
N LEU A 56 -39.29 36.02 38.10
CA LEU A 56 -39.94 34.71 38.08
C LEU A 56 -41.40 34.77 37.60
N GLU A 57 -42.02 35.94 37.61
CA GLU A 57 -43.39 36.18 37.14
C GLU A 57 -43.67 35.60 35.72
N PRO A 58 -42.77 35.72 34.72
CA PRO A 58 -42.96 35.10 33.40
C PRO A 58 -42.93 33.56 33.39
N PHE A 59 -42.66 32.92 34.53
CA PHE A 59 -42.68 31.45 34.71
C PHE A 59 -43.76 31.01 35.71
N ARG A 60 -44.57 31.92 36.26
CA ARG A 60 -45.58 31.63 37.28
C ARG A 60 -46.53 30.51 36.83
N TYR A 61 -46.94 30.50 35.56
CA TYR A 61 -47.83 29.50 34.97
C TYR A 61 -47.31 28.04 34.96
N VAL A 62 -46.00 27.85 35.19
CA VAL A 62 -45.39 26.51 35.29
C VAL A 62 -45.60 25.90 36.68
N VAL A 63 -45.73 26.74 37.71
CA VAL A 63 -45.80 26.34 39.12
C VAL A 63 -47.21 26.54 39.70
N ASP A 64 -47.94 27.54 39.20
CA ASP A 64 -49.27 27.90 39.68
C ASP A 64 -50.38 27.01 39.11
N GLU A 65 -51.04 26.26 39.99
CA GLU A 65 -52.13 25.35 39.63
C GLU A 65 -53.37 26.09 39.13
N ALA A 66 -53.57 27.37 39.49
CA ALA A 66 -54.67 28.22 39.02
C ALA A 66 -54.43 28.91 37.66
N SER A 67 -53.22 28.83 37.10
CA SER A 67 -52.90 29.51 35.82
C SER A 67 -53.65 28.92 34.60
N PRO A 68 -53.96 29.75 33.57
CA PRO A 68 -54.79 29.37 32.42
C PRO A 68 -54.30 28.13 31.65
N TRP A 69 -55.25 27.35 31.14
CA TRP A 69 -54.95 26.09 30.46
C TRP A 69 -54.22 26.29 29.14
N GLU A 70 -54.38 27.45 28.49
CA GLU A 70 -53.71 27.83 27.24
C GLU A 70 -52.19 27.86 27.44
N GLU A 71 -51.70 28.50 28.50
CA GLU A 71 -50.27 28.65 28.80
C GLU A 71 -49.64 27.31 29.17
N LYS A 72 -50.33 26.52 29.99
CA LYS A 72 -49.94 25.12 30.32
C LYS A 72 -49.89 24.25 29.06
N SER A 73 -50.85 24.40 28.15
CA SER A 73 -50.84 23.70 26.85
C SER A 73 -49.68 24.15 25.96
N ALA A 74 -49.31 25.44 25.98
CA ALA A 74 -48.19 25.97 25.22
C ALA A 74 -46.86 25.42 25.74
N ALA A 75 -46.68 25.35 27.06
CA ALA A 75 -45.53 24.71 27.71
C ALA A 75 -45.42 23.22 27.33
N ALA A 76 -46.53 22.46 27.39
CA ALA A 76 -46.56 21.06 26.97
C ALA A 76 -46.24 20.88 25.47
N ARG A 77 -46.74 21.76 24.60
CA ARG A 77 -46.40 21.78 23.17
C ARG A 77 -44.92 22.10 22.93
N LEU A 78 -44.33 23.01 23.70
CA LEU A 78 -42.91 23.33 23.64
C LEU A 78 -42.03 22.15 24.07
N ALA A 79 -42.34 21.52 25.20
CA ALA A 79 -41.67 20.31 25.68
C ALA A 79 -41.73 19.18 24.62
N ASN A 80 -42.90 18.97 24.01
CA ASN A 80 -43.06 18.01 22.92
C ASN A 80 -42.26 18.35 21.65
N LYS A 81 -42.17 19.63 21.26
CA LYS A 81 -41.29 20.09 20.17
C LYS A 81 -39.80 19.80 20.48
N ILE A 82 -39.35 20.07 21.71
CA ILE A 82 -37.98 19.80 22.18
C ILE A 82 -37.70 18.28 22.17
N ASN A 83 -38.62 17.46 22.66
CA ASN A 83 -38.45 16.01 22.66
C ASN A 83 -38.51 15.41 21.24
N LYS A 84 -39.28 16.00 20.32
CA LYS A 84 -39.27 15.65 18.89
C LYS A 84 -37.93 16.04 18.23
N SER A 85 -37.36 17.21 18.54
CA SER A 85 -36.08 17.64 17.97
C SER A 85 -34.91 16.80 18.48
N LYS A 86 -34.87 16.47 19.78
CA LYS A 86 -33.91 15.53 20.39
C LYS A 86 -33.95 14.16 19.70
N ARG A 87 -35.13 13.55 19.56
CA ARG A 87 -35.32 12.27 18.85
C ARG A 87 -34.87 12.33 17.39
N ASN A 88 -35.23 13.40 16.67
CA ASN A 88 -34.83 13.60 15.27
C ASN A 88 -33.29 13.74 15.13
N LYS A 89 -32.62 14.50 16.02
CA LYS A 89 -31.16 14.64 16.04
C LYS A 89 -30.47 13.28 16.21
N LEU A 90 -30.95 12.44 17.14
CA LEU A 90 -30.46 11.07 17.33
C LEU A 90 -30.72 10.18 16.13
N TRP A 91 -31.94 10.20 15.57
CA TRP A 91 -32.29 9.41 14.38
C TRP A 91 -31.42 9.78 13.17
N ARG A 92 -31.20 11.08 12.90
CA ARG A 92 -30.29 11.55 11.85
C ARG A 92 -28.85 11.07 12.08
N LYS A 93 -28.34 11.10 13.33
CA LYS A 93 -27.01 10.56 13.67
C LYS A 93 -26.93 9.06 13.37
N ARG A 94 -27.93 8.26 13.78
CA ARG A 94 -28.00 6.82 13.48
C ARG A 94 -28.16 6.51 11.99
N LYS A 95 -28.92 7.32 11.23
CA LYS A 95 -29.07 7.15 9.78
C LYS A 95 -27.74 7.42 9.07
N ARG A 96 -27.05 8.52 9.40
CA ARG A 96 -25.71 8.81 8.86
C ARG A 96 -24.69 7.73 9.22
N LYS A 97 -24.68 7.24 10.47
CA LYS A 97 -23.77 6.14 10.87
C LYS A 97 -23.98 4.90 10.02
N ARG A 98 -25.23 4.44 9.86
CA ARG A 98 -25.55 3.28 9.00
C ARG A 98 -25.18 3.48 7.53
N ILE A 99 -25.35 4.68 6.99
CA ILE A 99 -24.92 4.97 5.61
C ILE A 99 -23.39 4.91 5.50
N ALA A 100 -22.66 5.50 6.45
CA ALA A 100 -21.20 5.41 6.48
C ALA A 100 -20.70 3.95 6.67
N GLU A 101 -21.35 3.16 7.53
CA GLU A 101 -21.05 1.73 7.71
C GLU A 101 -21.32 0.91 6.42
N MET A 102 -22.37 1.23 5.66
CA MET A 102 -22.62 0.60 4.36
C MET A 102 -21.55 0.97 3.32
N LEU A 103 -21.20 2.25 3.22
CA LEU A 103 -20.17 2.74 2.29
C LEU A 103 -18.77 2.23 2.64
N SER A 104 -18.46 2.04 3.94
CA SER A 104 -17.22 1.40 4.40
C SER A 104 -17.16 -0.05 3.89
N LYS A 105 -18.20 -0.84 4.15
CA LYS A 105 -18.29 -2.24 3.70
C LYS A 105 -18.27 -2.39 2.18
N GLU A 106 -18.78 -1.41 1.46
CA GLU A 106 -18.73 -1.38 -0.01
C GLU A 106 -17.30 -1.13 -0.51
N ARG A 107 -16.58 -0.16 0.06
CA ARG A 107 -15.14 0.06 -0.19
C ARG A 107 -14.30 -1.16 0.17
N GLU A 108 -14.50 -1.70 1.37
CA GLU A 108 -13.80 -2.90 1.86
C GLU A 108 -13.97 -4.10 0.91
N ARG A 109 -15.09 -4.21 0.19
CA ARG A 109 -15.31 -5.26 -0.84
C ARG A 109 -14.56 -4.99 -2.13
N PHE A 110 -14.47 -3.74 -2.57
CA PHE A 110 -13.61 -3.38 -3.71
C PHE A 110 -12.14 -3.63 -3.36
N ASP A 111 -11.68 -3.18 -2.18
CA ASP A 111 -10.32 -3.44 -1.69
C ASP A 111 -10.02 -4.95 -1.54
N GLN A 112 -11.04 -5.78 -1.26
CA GLN A 112 -10.92 -7.25 -1.26
C GLN A 112 -10.77 -7.80 -2.68
N ALA A 113 -11.63 -7.39 -3.61
CA ALA A 113 -11.57 -7.84 -5.00
C ALA A 113 -10.26 -7.45 -5.70
N ASP A 114 -9.75 -6.24 -5.44
CA ASP A 114 -8.47 -5.78 -5.98
C ASP A 114 -7.30 -6.63 -5.44
N ARG A 115 -7.27 -6.89 -4.12
CA ARG A 115 -6.28 -7.81 -3.52
C ARG A 115 -6.37 -9.23 -4.07
N GLU A 116 -7.58 -9.76 -4.24
CA GLU A 116 -7.79 -11.10 -4.82
C GLU A 116 -7.30 -11.17 -6.28
N ALA A 117 -7.50 -10.10 -7.07
CA ALA A 117 -7.00 -10.00 -8.44
C ALA A 117 -5.47 -9.92 -8.50
N ASP A 118 -4.84 -9.13 -7.63
CA ASP A 118 -3.38 -9.03 -7.53
C ASP A 118 -2.75 -10.34 -7.04
N GLU A 119 -3.34 -10.98 -6.03
CA GLU A 119 -2.92 -12.32 -5.58
C GLU A 119 -3.06 -13.37 -6.70
N TRP A 120 -4.15 -13.34 -7.47
CA TRP A 120 -4.34 -14.25 -8.60
C TRP A 120 -3.27 -14.03 -9.68
N ARG A 121 -2.97 -12.77 -10.03
CA ARG A 121 -1.88 -12.42 -10.96
C ARG A 121 -0.53 -12.89 -10.45
N ALA A 122 -0.22 -12.67 -9.16
CA ALA A 122 1.02 -13.11 -8.56
C ALA A 122 1.18 -14.64 -8.59
N ARG A 123 0.10 -15.39 -8.33
CA ARG A 123 0.09 -16.86 -8.43
C ARG A 123 0.33 -17.34 -9.85
N GLU A 124 -0.30 -16.73 -10.85
CA GLU A 124 -0.14 -17.15 -12.25
C GLU A 124 1.26 -16.78 -12.78
N ILE A 125 1.80 -15.61 -12.44
CA ILE A 125 3.20 -15.24 -12.73
C ILE A 125 4.18 -16.24 -12.09
N ALA A 126 3.96 -16.62 -10.82
CA ALA A 126 4.80 -17.61 -10.14
C ALA A 126 4.75 -18.99 -10.82
N LYS A 127 3.57 -19.41 -11.27
CA LYS A 127 3.34 -20.67 -12.02
C LYS A 127 3.99 -20.64 -13.41
N ASP A 128 3.96 -19.51 -14.11
CA ASP A 128 4.67 -19.28 -15.36
C ASP A 128 6.20 -19.37 -15.17
N ILE A 129 6.73 -18.72 -14.14
CA ILE A 129 8.15 -18.77 -13.77
C ILE A 129 8.56 -20.21 -13.42
N ALA A 130 7.74 -20.94 -12.67
CA ALA A 130 8.00 -22.34 -12.33
C ALA A 130 7.99 -23.25 -13.58
N SER A 131 7.02 -23.06 -14.48
CA SER A 131 6.91 -23.82 -15.73
C SER A 131 8.13 -23.60 -16.63
N ARG A 132 8.53 -22.34 -16.84
CA ARG A 132 9.74 -21.98 -17.60
C ARG A 132 11.03 -22.53 -16.97
N LYS A 133 11.11 -22.61 -15.63
CA LYS A 133 12.25 -23.26 -14.95
C LYS A 133 12.29 -24.76 -15.23
N VAL A 134 11.15 -25.45 -15.15
CA VAL A 134 11.04 -26.89 -15.46
C VAL A 134 11.37 -27.17 -16.93
N GLU A 135 10.95 -26.32 -17.85
CA GLU A 135 11.29 -26.42 -19.28
C GLU A 135 12.79 -26.29 -19.50
N LYS A 136 13.44 -25.26 -18.94
CA LYS A 136 14.91 -25.11 -19.00
C LYS A 136 15.65 -26.31 -18.40
N MET A 137 15.17 -26.87 -17.29
CA MET A 137 15.75 -28.09 -16.71
C MET A 137 15.59 -29.31 -17.64
N LYS A 138 14.45 -29.44 -18.33
CA LYS A 138 14.24 -30.49 -19.35
C LYS A 138 15.14 -30.31 -20.57
N GLU A 139 15.40 -29.07 -21.00
CA GLU A 139 16.34 -28.76 -22.08
C GLU A 139 17.77 -29.13 -21.70
N ILE A 140 18.23 -28.73 -20.50
CA ILE A 140 19.54 -29.11 -19.97
C ILE A 140 19.67 -30.64 -19.87
N ALA A 141 18.64 -31.34 -19.38
CA ALA A 141 18.65 -32.81 -19.33
C ALA A 141 18.73 -33.46 -20.72
N LYS A 142 18.01 -32.92 -21.72
CA LYS A 142 18.10 -33.38 -23.11
C LYS A 142 19.47 -33.14 -23.74
N LEU A 143 20.14 -32.02 -23.42
CA LEU A 143 21.49 -31.74 -23.90
C LEU A 143 22.50 -32.72 -23.30
N LYS A 144 22.48 -32.91 -21.97
CA LYS A 144 23.34 -33.89 -21.30
C LYS A 144 23.16 -35.32 -21.82
N ALA A 145 21.92 -35.75 -22.05
CA ALA A 145 21.64 -37.07 -22.62
C ALA A 145 22.13 -37.21 -24.07
N LYS A 146 22.17 -36.13 -24.85
CA LYS A 146 22.79 -36.14 -26.19
C LYS A 146 24.32 -36.19 -26.10
N GLU A 147 24.93 -35.40 -25.22
CA GLU A 147 26.37 -35.39 -24.98
C GLU A 147 26.88 -36.77 -24.54
N GLU A 148 26.18 -37.40 -23.58
CA GLU A 148 26.45 -38.78 -23.15
C GLU A 148 26.31 -39.77 -24.31
N LYS A 149 25.25 -39.67 -25.12
CA LYS A 149 25.04 -40.54 -26.29
C LYS A 149 26.18 -40.40 -27.31
N MET A 150 26.60 -39.18 -27.65
CA MET A 150 27.73 -38.96 -28.57
C MET A 150 29.05 -39.51 -27.99
N ARG A 151 29.26 -39.37 -26.67
CA ARG A 151 30.41 -39.96 -25.99
C ARG A 151 30.41 -41.49 -26.09
N LEU A 152 29.30 -42.14 -25.73
CA LEU A 152 29.16 -43.59 -25.81
C LEU A 152 29.28 -44.12 -27.25
N GLU A 153 28.81 -43.36 -28.25
CA GLU A 153 29.02 -43.69 -29.66
C GLU A 153 30.50 -43.67 -30.06
N SER A 154 31.28 -42.69 -29.58
CA SER A 154 32.73 -42.64 -29.83
C SER A 154 33.51 -43.73 -29.08
N GLU A 155 33.11 -44.08 -27.85
CA GLU A 155 33.69 -45.20 -27.09
C GLU A 155 33.39 -46.54 -27.80
N LEU A 156 32.19 -46.72 -28.35
CA LEU A 156 31.78 -47.91 -29.12
C LEU A 156 32.49 -48.01 -30.48
N GLU A 157 32.73 -46.90 -31.18
CA GLU A 157 33.54 -46.88 -32.41
C GLU A 157 34.98 -47.34 -32.14
N LEU A 158 35.59 -46.86 -31.05
CA LEU A 158 36.93 -47.29 -30.63
C LEU A 158 36.98 -48.80 -30.33
N VAL A 159 35.97 -49.34 -29.62
CA VAL A 159 35.88 -50.79 -29.35
C VAL A 159 35.75 -51.60 -30.65
N LEU A 160 34.95 -51.14 -31.61
CA LEU A 160 34.83 -51.77 -32.94
C LEU A 160 36.16 -51.79 -33.71
N ILE A 161 36.93 -50.70 -33.66
CA ILE A 161 38.27 -50.65 -34.27
C ILE A 161 39.21 -51.66 -33.60
N VAL A 162 39.19 -51.75 -32.27
CA VAL A 162 40.00 -52.72 -31.50
C VAL A 162 39.61 -54.16 -31.85
N GLU A 163 38.32 -54.49 -31.94
CA GLU A 163 37.84 -55.82 -32.35
C GLU A 163 38.32 -56.17 -33.77
N LYS A 164 38.22 -55.24 -34.73
CA LYS A 164 38.69 -55.44 -36.11
C LYS A 164 40.23 -55.60 -36.18
N LEU A 165 40.98 -54.91 -35.34
CA LEU A 165 42.43 -55.11 -35.20
C LEU A 165 42.77 -56.48 -34.60
N GLN A 166 41.98 -56.98 -33.64
CA GLN A 166 42.12 -58.32 -33.08
C GLN A 166 41.79 -59.42 -34.12
N GLU A 167 40.74 -59.24 -34.92
CA GLU A 167 40.42 -60.11 -36.06
C GLU A 167 41.60 -60.17 -37.05
N LEU A 168 42.11 -59.01 -37.49
CA LEU A 168 43.27 -58.92 -38.39
C LEU A 168 44.52 -59.57 -37.80
N ARG A 169 44.80 -59.40 -36.49
CA ARG A 169 45.86 -60.10 -35.78
C ARG A 169 45.64 -61.61 -35.85
N SER A 170 44.45 -62.11 -35.56
CA SER A 170 44.15 -63.56 -35.61
C SER A 170 44.39 -64.16 -37.00
N ILE A 171 44.01 -63.45 -38.08
CA ILE A 171 44.24 -63.87 -39.47
C ILE A 171 45.74 -63.86 -39.80
N ARG A 172 46.49 -62.84 -39.36
CA ARG A 172 47.95 -62.77 -39.52
C ARG A 172 48.65 -63.93 -38.80
N ILE A 173 48.27 -64.22 -37.56
CA ILE A 173 48.77 -65.35 -36.78
C ILE A 173 48.52 -66.66 -37.51
N GLN A 174 47.30 -66.91 -37.99
CA GLN A 174 46.98 -68.11 -38.74
C GLN A 174 47.78 -68.24 -40.04
N LYS A 175 48.05 -67.14 -40.75
CA LYS A 175 48.92 -67.14 -41.95
C LYS A 175 50.37 -67.50 -41.59
N LEU A 176 50.95 -66.85 -40.59
CA LEU A 176 52.34 -67.11 -40.15
C LEU A 176 52.50 -68.55 -39.63
N LYS A 177 51.49 -69.06 -38.90
CA LYS A 177 51.46 -70.45 -38.41
C LYS A 177 51.40 -71.46 -39.55
N LYS A 178 50.64 -71.20 -40.61
CA LYS A 178 50.63 -72.02 -41.84
C LYS A 178 51.96 -71.96 -42.61
N GLN A 179 52.70 -70.85 -42.48
CA GLN A 179 54.02 -70.67 -43.09
C GLN A 179 55.18 -71.24 -42.24
N GLY A 180 54.91 -71.77 -41.04
CA GLY A 180 55.96 -72.30 -40.14
C GLY A 180 56.79 -71.22 -39.43
N HIS A 181 56.38 -69.95 -39.51
CA HIS A 181 57.12 -68.79 -38.98
C HIS A 181 56.32 -68.08 -37.86
N PHE A 182 55.72 -68.84 -36.96
CA PHE A 182 54.97 -68.29 -35.82
C PHE A 182 55.35 -68.97 -34.50
N LEU A 183 55.84 -68.16 -33.55
CA LEU A 183 56.17 -68.54 -32.17
C LEU A 183 55.17 -67.84 -31.23
N PRO A 184 54.18 -68.55 -30.66
CA PRO A 184 53.19 -67.95 -29.74
C PRO A 184 53.84 -67.23 -28.56
N GLU A 185 54.95 -67.77 -28.04
CA GLU A 185 55.64 -67.28 -26.85
C GLU A 185 56.31 -65.91 -27.02
N GLU A 186 56.40 -65.37 -28.24
CA GLU A 186 56.93 -64.02 -28.49
C GLU A 186 55.80 -62.99 -28.66
N ASP A 187 54.74 -63.35 -29.39
CA ASP A 187 53.57 -62.50 -29.65
C ASP A 187 52.73 -62.30 -28.38
N ASP A 188 52.58 -63.34 -27.55
CA ASP A 188 51.86 -63.22 -26.27
C ASP A 188 52.66 -62.44 -25.22
N LYS A 189 53.99 -62.60 -25.17
CA LYS A 189 54.88 -61.75 -24.34
C LYS A 189 54.87 -60.29 -24.79
N PHE A 190 54.70 -60.02 -26.08
CA PHE A 190 54.54 -58.65 -26.57
C PHE A 190 53.23 -58.04 -26.08
N LEU A 191 52.10 -58.76 -26.19
CA LEU A 191 50.83 -58.28 -25.62
C LEU A 191 50.86 -58.13 -24.09
N GLU A 192 51.56 -59.02 -23.38
CA GLU A 192 51.73 -58.93 -21.93
C GLU A 192 52.53 -57.67 -21.54
N LYS A 193 53.61 -57.35 -22.29
CA LYS A 193 54.35 -56.08 -22.13
C LYS A 193 53.53 -54.85 -22.46
N VAL A 194 52.73 -54.87 -23.54
CA VAL A 194 51.83 -53.76 -23.89
C VAL A 194 50.79 -53.55 -22.79
N ARG A 195 50.21 -54.63 -22.26
CA ARG A 195 49.23 -54.57 -21.17
C ARG A 195 49.85 -54.02 -19.88
N ALA A 196 51.05 -54.47 -19.52
CA ALA A 196 51.79 -53.95 -18.38
C ALA A 196 52.16 -52.46 -18.54
N ALA A 197 52.54 -52.03 -19.75
CA ALA A 197 52.81 -50.62 -20.03
C ALA A 197 51.55 -49.75 -19.91
N VAL A 198 50.39 -50.23 -20.38
CA VAL A 198 49.09 -49.54 -20.22
C VAL A 198 48.66 -49.49 -18.76
N GLU A 199 48.79 -50.58 -17.99
CA GLU A 199 48.51 -50.56 -16.55
C GLU A 199 49.45 -49.63 -15.76
N GLU A 200 50.68 -49.44 -16.21
CA GLU A 200 51.63 -48.52 -15.59
C GLU A 200 51.35 -47.06 -15.99
N GLU A 201 50.93 -46.80 -17.23
CA GLU A 201 50.41 -45.50 -17.66
C GLU A 201 49.13 -45.12 -16.90
N GLU A 202 48.18 -46.04 -16.73
CA GLU A 202 46.97 -45.84 -15.90
C GLU A 202 47.31 -45.53 -14.44
N ARG A 203 48.29 -46.24 -13.83
CA ARG A 203 48.77 -45.92 -12.48
C ARG A 203 49.41 -44.52 -12.41
N GLN A 204 50.18 -44.13 -13.42
CA GLN A 204 50.79 -42.79 -13.47
C GLN A 204 49.74 -41.69 -13.65
N ALA A 205 48.71 -41.93 -14.47
CA ALA A 205 47.60 -41.01 -14.67
C ALA A 205 46.76 -40.84 -13.40
N LEU A 206 46.47 -41.93 -12.67
CA LEU A 206 45.79 -41.89 -11.37
C LEU A 206 46.62 -41.12 -10.33
N ALA A 207 47.92 -41.40 -10.23
CA ALA A 207 48.81 -40.68 -9.32
C ALA A 207 48.91 -39.18 -9.66
N ALA A 208 48.93 -38.83 -10.95
CA ALA A 208 48.89 -37.43 -11.38
C ALA A 208 47.59 -36.75 -10.96
N ALA A 209 46.43 -37.37 -11.25
CA ALA A 209 45.11 -36.87 -10.89
C ALA A 209 44.94 -36.71 -9.37
N ASP A 210 45.42 -37.65 -8.56
CA ASP A 210 45.44 -37.53 -7.10
C ASP A 210 46.31 -36.35 -6.63
N THR A 211 47.47 -36.11 -7.25
CA THR A 211 48.30 -34.94 -6.91
C THR A 211 47.69 -33.62 -7.34
N ASP A 212 46.95 -33.58 -8.45
CA ASP A 212 46.28 -32.36 -8.92
C ASP A 212 45.03 -32.07 -8.07
N ALA A 213 44.23 -33.07 -7.72
CA ALA A 213 43.14 -32.93 -6.75
C ALA A 213 43.65 -32.47 -5.37
N ALA A 214 44.83 -32.93 -4.94
CA ALA A 214 45.46 -32.45 -3.71
C ALA A 214 45.95 -30.98 -3.83
N LYS A 215 46.52 -30.58 -4.97
CA LYS A 215 46.89 -29.17 -5.24
C LYS A 215 45.67 -28.26 -5.23
N ASP A 216 44.58 -28.65 -5.89
CA ASP A 216 43.33 -27.90 -5.93
C ASP A 216 42.70 -27.77 -4.54
N ALA A 217 42.70 -28.84 -3.74
CA ALA A 217 42.25 -28.79 -2.35
C ALA A 217 43.10 -27.83 -1.50
N ILE A 218 44.43 -27.81 -1.70
CA ILE A 218 45.34 -26.87 -1.02
C ILE A 218 45.08 -25.43 -1.49
N ALA A 219 44.91 -25.19 -2.80
CA ALA A 219 44.60 -23.86 -3.34
C ALA A 219 43.27 -23.33 -2.77
N THR A 220 42.23 -24.17 -2.73
CA THR A 220 40.91 -23.83 -2.14
C THR A 220 41.04 -23.53 -0.63
N ALA A 221 41.88 -24.29 0.09
CA ALA A 221 42.17 -24.05 1.51
C ALA A 221 42.99 -22.76 1.74
N GLU A 222 43.87 -22.38 0.82
CA GLU A 222 44.60 -21.12 0.87
C GLU A 222 43.73 -19.91 0.54
N GLU A 223 42.84 -20.00 -0.45
CA GLU A 223 41.90 -18.94 -0.79
C GLU A 223 40.93 -18.67 0.37
N THR A 224 40.37 -19.71 0.98
CA THR A 224 39.52 -19.58 2.18
C THR A 224 40.29 -19.01 3.37
N ARG A 225 41.57 -19.39 3.56
CA ARG A 225 42.44 -18.79 4.60
C ARG A 225 42.73 -17.31 4.33
N LYS A 226 43.03 -16.93 3.09
CA LYS A 226 43.23 -15.52 2.67
C LYS A 226 41.95 -14.69 2.85
N ALA A 227 40.78 -15.24 2.51
CA ALA A 227 39.50 -14.60 2.76
C ALA A 227 39.23 -14.38 4.26
N THR A 228 39.58 -15.36 5.10
CA THR A 228 39.39 -15.26 6.57
C THR A 228 40.37 -14.27 7.21
N GLN A 229 41.62 -14.20 6.77
CA GLN A 229 42.63 -13.28 7.33
C GLN A 229 42.32 -11.80 7.06
N ASN A 230 41.52 -11.49 6.04
CA ASN A 230 41.02 -10.14 5.77
C ASN A 230 39.87 -9.71 6.71
N GLN A 231 39.31 -10.61 7.52
CA GLN A 231 38.34 -10.27 8.57
C GLN A 231 39.00 -10.23 9.94
N LYS A 232 39.61 -9.08 10.27
CA LYS A 232 40.10 -8.77 11.62
C LYS A 232 38.89 -8.52 12.56
N PRO A 233 38.71 -9.29 13.65
CA PRO A 233 37.62 -9.04 14.58
C PRO A 233 37.95 -7.87 15.50
N LEU A 234 37.11 -6.82 15.47
CA LEU A 234 37.02 -5.80 16.51
C LEU A 234 35.79 -6.11 17.37
N SER A 235 35.92 -6.05 18.70
CA SER A 235 34.95 -6.61 19.62
C SER A 235 34.04 -5.56 20.30
N LYS A 236 32.78 -5.96 20.51
CA LYS A 236 31.75 -5.46 21.44
C LYS A 236 30.91 -4.21 21.06
N ASP A 237 29.71 -4.50 20.53
CA ASP A 237 28.38 -4.32 21.16
C ASP A 237 27.96 -2.97 21.80
N PRO A 238 26.65 -2.65 21.89
CA PRO A 238 25.54 -2.87 20.93
C PRO A 238 24.56 -1.65 20.82
N ILE A 239 23.43 -1.84 20.11
CA ILE A 239 22.11 -1.13 20.19
C ILE A 239 21.67 -0.21 19.01
N SER A 240 20.49 -0.58 18.48
CA SER A 240 19.43 0.15 17.75
C SER A 240 19.60 0.78 16.35
N ASP A 241 18.55 0.47 15.58
CA ASP A 241 17.75 1.35 14.72
C ASP A 241 18.22 1.77 13.30
N GLN A 242 17.45 1.23 12.34
CA GLN A 242 16.96 1.86 11.11
C GLN A 242 18.00 2.11 10.00
N LEU A 243 17.91 1.33 8.90
CA LEU A 243 17.17 1.69 7.68
C LEU A 243 17.76 2.93 6.98
N GLU A 244 18.74 2.73 6.09
CA GLU A 244 18.53 2.73 4.63
C GLU A 244 19.89 2.63 3.89
N ASP A 245 20.13 1.50 3.23
CA ASP A 245 21.07 1.47 2.10
C ASP A 245 20.34 2.00 0.84
N LYS A 246 20.96 2.92 0.10
CA LYS A 246 21.51 2.68 -1.26
C LYS A 246 21.76 3.99 -2.03
N GLU A 247 23.03 4.29 -2.27
CA GLU A 247 23.44 5.16 -3.37
C GLU A 247 24.72 4.63 -4.06
N SER A 248 24.56 4.14 -5.31
CA SER A 248 25.55 3.87 -6.38
C SER A 248 24.89 2.82 -7.31
N LYS A 249 24.51 3.07 -8.57
CA LYS A 249 25.08 3.85 -9.69
C LYS A 249 26.19 3.11 -10.47
N ASP A 250 25.79 2.00 -11.09
CA ASP A 250 26.59 1.36 -12.15
C ASP A 250 26.49 2.15 -13.46
N GLN A 251 27.64 2.60 -13.97
CA GLN A 251 27.77 3.04 -15.36
C GLN A 251 28.02 1.84 -16.28
N LYS A 252 27.25 1.72 -17.36
CA LYS A 252 27.59 0.86 -18.49
C LYS A 252 27.66 1.69 -19.77
N THR A 253 28.76 1.56 -20.49
CA THR A 253 29.05 2.22 -21.76
C THR A 253 28.18 1.68 -22.90
N PRO A 254 27.66 2.54 -23.79
CA PRO A 254 27.15 2.15 -25.10
C PRO A 254 28.18 2.44 -26.22
N ASN A 255 28.26 1.55 -27.20
CA ASN A 255 28.77 1.81 -28.54
C ASN A 255 27.70 1.35 -29.53
N GLU A 256 27.38 2.19 -30.52
CA GLU A 256 27.39 1.92 -31.97
C GLU A 256 26.56 2.98 -32.70
N ASP A 257 27.10 3.46 -33.83
CA ASP A 257 26.59 4.58 -34.63
C ASP A 257 25.81 4.09 -35.87
N GLU A 258 25.21 5.06 -36.58
CA GLU A 258 24.68 4.99 -37.96
C GLU A 258 23.33 4.27 -38.23
N LYS A 259 22.54 4.63 -39.25
CA LYS A 259 22.21 5.93 -39.91
C LYS A 259 21.07 5.70 -40.92
N ASP A 260 20.29 6.75 -41.24
CA ASP A 260 19.41 6.86 -42.44
C ASP A 260 18.25 5.83 -42.57
N SER A 261 17.22 5.97 -43.44
CA SER A 261 16.45 7.13 -43.94
C SER A 261 15.26 6.61 -44.81
N SER A 262 14.29 7.48 -45.16
CA SER A 262 13.35 7.36 -46.30
C SER A 262 12.13 6.38 -46.13
N THR A 263 10.86 6.83 -46.14
CA THR A 263 9.92 7.27 -47.24
C THR A 263 9.11 6.10 -47.86
N VAL A 264 7.83 6.21 -48.31
CA VAL A 264 6.77 7.25 -48.32
C VAL A 264 5.42 6.55 -48.68
N THR A 265 4.25 7.13 -48.37
CA THR A 265 2.92 7.05 -49.09
C THR A 265 1.78 7.50 -48.13
N ASP A 266 0.70 8.17 -48.52
CA ASP A 266 0.35 8.85 -49.79
C ASP A 266 -0.64 10.02 -49.55
N LYS A 267 -0.93 10.78 -50.61
CA LYS A 267 -1.81 11.97 -50.65
C LYS A 267 -3.32 11.59 -50.67
N GLU A 268 -4.36 12.45 -50.84
CA GLU A 268 -4.49 13.78 -51.49
C GLU A 268 -5.85 14.47 -51.16
N SER A 269 -5.86 15.82 -51.17
CA SER A 269 -6.87 16.73 -51.79
C SER A 269 -8.29 16.98 -51.22
N GLY A 270 -8.69 18.27 -51.26
CA GLY A 270 -10.10 18.77 -51.23
C GLY A 270 -10.34 19.93 -50.24
N GLN A 271 -10.09 21.22 -50.53
CA GLN A 271 -10.89 22.14 -51.39
C GLN A 271 -12.30 22.44 -50.78
N ASN A 272 -12.79 23.66 -50.49
CA ASN A 272 -12.34 25.05 -50.76
C ASN A 272 -13.06 26.10 -49.84
N THR A 273 -12.46 27.29 -49.70
CA THR A 273 -13.07 28.66 -49.54
C THR A 273 -14.40 28.90 -48.80
N SER A 274 -14.44 29.87 -47.88
CA SER A 274 -15.14 31.17 -48.09
C SER A 274 -14.83 32.20 -46.99
N GLU A 275 -15.28 33.44 -47.18
CA GLU A 275 -14.84 34.64 -46.47
C GLU A 275 -15.74 35.05 -45.28
N GLY A 276 -15.11 35.60 -44.23
CA GLY A 276 -15.41 36.97 -43.81
C GLY A 276 -16.77 37.34 -43.17
N HIS A 277 -16.75 37.38 -41.83
CA HIS A 277 -17.40 38.39 -40.97
C HIS A 277 -18.94 38.45 -40.80
N GLY A 278 -19.38 38.28 -39.55
CA GLY A 278 -20.65 38.85 -39.07
C GLY A 278 -21.09 38.45 -37.65
N TYR A 279 -20.94 39.36 -36.68
CA TYR A 279 -21.66 39.40 -35.38
C TYR A 279 -21.36 38.35 -34.29
N GLY A 280 -20.28 38.59 -33.54
CA GLY A 280 -20.36 39.06 -32.15
C GLY A 280 -20.85 38.10 -31.04
N GLY A 281 -19.94 37.69 -30.15
CA GLY A 281 -20.35 37.15 -28.84
C GLY A 281 -19.42 36.16 -28.13
N ALA A 282 -18.15 36.51 -27.91
CA ALA A 282 -17.32 35.98 -26.81
C ALA A 282 -17.40 34.46 -26.49
N TYR A 283 -17.25 33.59 -27.50
CA TYR A 283 -16.94 32.17 -27.30
C TYR A 283 -15.98 31.69 -28.40
N ASP A 284 -14.69 31.84 -28.16
CA ASP A 284 -13.67 31.13 -28.95
C ASP A 284 -12.52 30.64 -28.05
N SER A 285 -12.78 29.53 -27.39
CA SER A 285 -11.76 28.74 -26.67
C SER A 285 -11.72 27.29 -27.14
N LEU A 286 -12.34 27.00 -28.30
CA LEU A 286 -12.45 25.65 -28.86
C LEU A 286 -11.92 25.52 -30.30
N ALA A 287 -11.76 26.61 -31.07
CA ALA A 287 -11.21 26.53 -32.43
C ALA A 287 -9.70 26.22 -32.49
N ASN A 288 -8.99 26.28 -31.35
CA ASN A 288 -7.55 26.03 -31.24
C ASN A 288 -7.18 24.58 -30.86
N LEU A 289 -8.14 23.64 -30.82
CA LEU A 289 -7.84 22.23 -30.60
C LEU A 289 -7.39 21.54 -31.91
N PRO A 290 -6.35 20.69 -31.90
CA PRO A 290 -6.00 19.90 -33.08
C PRO A 290 -7.17 19.03 -33.54
N ILE A 291 -7.37 18.92 -34.85
CA ILE A 291 -8.54 18.27 -35.48
C ILE A 291 -8.77 16.83 -34.99
N GLU A 292 -7.69 16.14 -34.63
CA GLU A 292 -7.66 14.79 -34.05
C GLU A 292 -8.47 14.67 -32.74
N PHE A 293 -8.51 15.74 -31.92
CA PHE A 293 -9.27 15.75 -30.67
C PHE A 293 -10.75 16.10 -30.88
N TYR A 294 -11.15 16.64 -32.03
CA TYR A 294 -12.55 16.99 -32.31
C TYR A 294 -13.45 15.75 -32.26
N HIS A 295 -12.95 14.61 -32.75
CA HIS A 295 -13.64 13.32 -32.66
C HIS A 295 -13.69 12.74 -31.24
N TYR A 296 -12.78 13.13 -30.33
CA TYR A 296 -12.84 12.70 -28.93
C TYR A 296 -13.97 13.41 -28.16
N TYR A 297 -14.19 14.71 -28.43
CA TYR A 297 -15.22 15.50 -27.75
C TYR A 297 -16.60 15.43 -28.42
N HIS A 298 -16.67 15.18 -29.74
CA HIS A 298 -17.93 15.17 -30.50
C HIS A 298 -18.24 13.84 -31.19
N GLY A 299 -17.33 12.87 -31.19
CA GLY A 299 -17.51 11.53 -31.79
C GLY A 299 -18.09 10.48 -30.85
N SER A 300 -18.70 10.87 -29.73
CA SER A 300 -19.51 9.96 -28.93
C SER A 300 -20.64 9.41 -29.80
N ASN A 301 -20.88 8.09 -29.77
CA ASN A 301 -21.97 7.43 -30.50
C ASN A 301 -23.37 7.75 -29.92
N THR A 302 -23.47 8.82 -29.14
CA THR A 302 -24.68 9.37 -28.53
C THR A 302 -25.26 10.39 -29.49
N ASP A 303 -26.52 10.21 -29.88
CA ASP A 303 -27.22 11.18 -30.73
C ASP A 303 -27.17 12.59 -30.11
N MET A 304 -26.71 13.56 -30.91
CA MET A 304 -26.60 14.96 -30.50
C MET A 304 -27.96 15.56 -30.15
N GLY A 305 -29.06 15.08 -30.74
CA GLY A 305 -30.42 15.44 -30.35
C GLY A 305 -30.69 15.11 -28.87
N THR A 306 -30.36 13.89 -28.46
CA THR A 306 -30.46 13.42 -27.06
C THR A 306 -29.63 14.30 -26.11
N LEU A 307 -28.41 14.69 -26.49
CA LEU A 307 -27.57 15.58 -25.67
C LEU A 307 -28.20 16.97 -25.48
N ILE A 308 -28.80 17.51 -26.56
CA ILE A 308 -29.52 18.79 -26.54
C ILE A 308 -30.79 18.71 -25.68
N GLU A 309 -31.52 17.61 -25.73
CA GLU A 309 -32.70 17.39 -24.87
C GLU A 309 -32.32 17.31 -23.39
N VAL A 310 -31.28 16.54 -23.04
CA VAL A 310 -30.75 16.51 -21.67
C VAL A 310 -30.40 17.93 -21.21
N ARG A 311 -29.70 18.71 -22.04
CA ARG A 311 -29.39 20.12 -21.69
C ARG A 311 -30.65 20.96 -21.46
N ARG A 312 -31.66 20.85 -22.33
CA ARG A 312 -32.95 21.55 -22.18
C ARG A 312 -33.69 21.18 -20.90
N THR A 313 -33.66 19.91 -20.47
CA THR A 313 -34.26 19.51 -19.19
C THR A 313 -33.54 20.14 -18.00
N TRP A 314 -32.20 20.20 -18.01
CA TRP A 314 -31.43 20.91 -16.99
C TRP A 314 -31.71 22.41 -16.96
N ASP A 315 -31.79 23.07 -18.12
CA ASP A 315 -32.12 24.49 -18.20
C ASP A 315 -33.56 24.79 -17.73
N ALA A 316 -34.48 23.81 -17.75
CA ALA A 316 -35.81 23.93 -17.16
C ALA A 316 -35.80 23.85 -15.61
N TYR A 317 -34.94 23.00 -15.04
CA TYR A 317 -34.73 22.93 -13.58
C TYR A 317 -33.97 24.14 -13.00
N ILE A 318 -33.07 24.74 -13.79
CA ILE A 318 -32.23 25.87 -13.36
C ILE A 318 -32.97 27.22 -13.48
N ARG A 319 -34.01 27.31 -14.32
CA ARG A 319 -34.76 28.57 -14.52
C ARG A 319 -35.57 28.94 -13.27
N PRO A 320 -35.44 30.17 -12.72
CA PRO A 320 -36.20 30.60 -11.55
C PRO A 320 -37.70 30.71 -11.85
N GLY A 321 -38.45 29.64 -11.58
CA GLY A 321 -39.89 29.56 -11.88
C GLY A 321 -40.47 28.15 -12.03
N GLY A 322 -39.63 27.11 -12.15
CA GLY A 322 -40.08 25.71 -12.21
C GLY A 322 -40.70 25.24 -10.89
N ARG A 323 -42.03 25.28 -10.78
CA ARG A 323 -42.79 24.66 -9.68
C ARG A 323 -42.97 23.16 -9.92
N THR A 324 -42.56 22.36 -8.94
CA THR A 324 -43.18 21.07 -8.56
C THR A 324 -43.20 20.98 -7.05
#